data_AF-A0A6P0XGJ8-F1
#
_entry.id   AF-A0A6P0XGJ8-F1
#
_cell.length_a   1.000
_cell.length_b   1.000
_cell.length_c   1.000
_cell.angle_alpha   90.00
_cell.angle_beta   90.00
_cell.angle_gamma   90.00
#
_symmetry.space_group_name_H-M   'P 1'
#
loop_
_entity.id
_entity.type
_entity.pdbx_description
1 polymer ?
#
loop_
_entity_poly.entity_id
_entity_poly.type
_entity_poly.pdbx_seq_one_letter_code
_entity_poly.pdbx_strand_id
1 'polypeptide(L)'
;NNVLAVVIPATCLGGVPILQAEKYHIPVIAVRENNTILEVSQSKIKLNNVIQVNSYAEAAGIILAFKNGIHLESLSRPLVTLQP
;
A
#
# COMPACT_ATOMS: atom_id res chain seq x y z
N ASN A 1 -20.37 -0.24 4.85
CA ASN A 1 -19.58 0.11 3.65
C ASN A 1 -18.23 0.65 4.08
N ASN A 2 -17.25 -0.23 4.32
CA ASN A 2 -15.89 0.17 4.69
C ASN A 2 -14.92 -0.30 3.61
N VAL A 3 -14.05 0.60 3.15
CA VAL A 3 -12.95 0.29 2.21
C VAL A 3 -11.73 -0.09 3.04
N LEU A 4 -11.16 -1.26 2.77
CA LEU A 4 -9.98 -1.76 3.49
C LEU A 4 -8.69 -1.10 3.02
N ALA A 5 -8.50 -1.01 1.71
CA ALA A 5 -7.31 -0.47 1.06
C ALA A 5 -7.63 -0.10 -0.39
N VAL A 6 -6.80 0.73 -1.01
CA VAL A 6 -6.83 1.02 -2.46
C VAL A 6 -5.58 0.45 -3.11
N VAL A 7 -5.72 -0.39 -4.14
CA VAL A 7 -4.58 -0.96 -4.90
C VAL A 7 -4.45 -0.23 -6.23
N ILE A 8 -3.25 0.23 -6.56
CA ILE A 8 -3.01 1.09 -7.72
C ILE A 8 -1.57 0.94 -8.25
N PRO A 9 -1.30 1.15 -9.56
CA PRO A 9 0.07 1.28 -10.08
C PRO A 9 0.86 2.40 -9.38
N ALA A 10 2.13 2.16 -9.07
CA ALA A 10 2.97 3.09 -8.30
C ALA A 10 3.24 4.45 -9.01
N THR A 11 2.91 4.54 -10.30
CA THR A 11 3.16 5.70 -11.17
C THR A 11 1.95 6.62 -11.32
N CYS A 12 0.79 6.31 -10.73
CA CYS A 12 -0.45 7.07 -10.94
C CYS A 12 -1.18 7.49 -9.65
N LEU A 13 -0.42 7.91 -8.63
CA LEU A 13 -0.94 8.24 -7.29
C LEU A 13 -1.68 9.59 -7.18
N GLY A 14 -1.95 10.28 -8.29
CA GLY A 14 -2.59 11.61 -8.29
C GLY A 14 -4.11 11.61 -8.40
N GLY A 15 -4.74 10.44 -8.53
CA GLY A 15 -6.19 10.34 -8.73
C GLY A 15 -7.02 10.68 -7.49
N VAL A 16 -8.28 11.08 -7.71
CA VAL A 16 -9.26 11.34 -6.63
C VAL A 16 -9.36 10.20 -5.61
N PRO A 17 -9.35 8.90 -5.98
CA PRO A 17 -9.39 7.82 -4.99
C PRO A 17 -8.23 7.85 -3.99
N ILE A 18 -7.05 8.30 -4.43
CA ILE A 18 -5.84 8.34 -3.60
C ILE A 18 -5.88 9.52 -2.64
N LEU A 19 -6.34 10.68 -3.11
CA LEU A 19 -6.53 11.86 -2.26
C LEU A 19 -7.60 11.61 -1.20
N GLN A 20 -8.69 10.91 -1.54
CA GLN A 20 -9.68 10.51 -0.53
C GLN A 20 -9.11 9.45 0.42
N ALA A 21 -8.35 8.48 -0.08
CA ALA A 21 -7.71 7.48 0.77
C ALA A 21 -6.77 8.12 1.79
N GLU A 22 -5.95 9.09 1.39
CA GLU A 22 -5.13 9.89 2.30
C GLU A 22 -5.99 10.60 3.37
N LYS A 23 -7.00 11.35 2.94
CA LYS A 23 -7.91 12.09 3.83
C LYS A 23 -8.56 11.20 4.90
N TYR A 24 -8.94 9.98 4.53
CA TYR A 24 -9.61 9.02 5.42
C TYR A 24 -8.65 8.02 6.07
N HIS A 25 -7.34 8.19 5.93
CA HIS A 25 -6.32 7.27 6.46
C HIS A 25 -6.50 5.82 5.99
N ILE A 26 -7.02 5.64 4.77
CA ILE A 26 -7.15 4.34 4.11
C ILE A 26 -5.79 4.00 3.48
N PRO A 27 -5.21 2.81 3.72
CA PRO A 27 -3.93 2.44 3.14
C PRO A 27 -4.01 2.34 1.62
N VAL A 28 -2.99 2.88 0.96
CA VAL A 28 -2.80 2.80 -0.50
C VAL A 28 -1.67 1.81 -0.78
N ILE A 29 -1.97 0.76 -1.53
CA ILE A 29 -0.99 -0.26 -1.93
C ILE A 29 -0.55 0.04 -3.36
N ALA A 30 0.68 0.54 -3.50
CA ALA A 30 1.28 0.96 -4.75
C ALA A 30 2.11 -0.18 -5.36
N VAL A 31 1.71 -0.67 -6.53
CA VAL A 31 2.32 -1.81 -7.21
C VAL A 31 3.38 -1.33 -8.20
N ARG A 32 4.65 -1.72 -8.01
CA ARG A 32 5.81 -1.25 -8.80
C ARG A 32 5.93 -1.88 -10.18
N GLU A 33 5.55 -3.14 -10.36
CA GLU A 33 5.65 -3.82 -11.66
C GLU A 33 4.73 -3.19 -12.72
N ASN A 34 3.61 -2.58 -12.29
CA ASN A 34 2.69 -1.90 -13.19
C ASN A 34 3.10 -0.44 -13.37
N ASN A 35 3.65 -0.15 -14.54
CA ASN A 35 4.05 1.20 -14.94
C ASN A 35 3.05 1.76 -15.94
N THR A 36 2.72 3.03 -15.78
CA THR A 36 1.76 3.74 -16.62
C THR A 36 2.44 4.92 -17.31
N ILE A 37 1.76 5.55 -18.26
CA ILE A 37 2.23 6.79 -18.90
C ILE A 37 2.23 8.00 -17.95
N LEU A 38 1.56 7.88 -16.80
CA LEU A 38 1.57 8.93 -15.79
C LEU A 38 2.88 8.85 -15.00
N GLU A 39 3.39 10.01 -14.60
CA GLU A 39 4.58 10.08 -13.76
C GLU A 39 4.26 10.73 -12.43
N VAL A 40 3.31 10.15 -11.70
CA VAL A 40 2.84 10.66 -10.41
C VAL A 40 3.14 9.63 -9.33
N SER A 41 4.37 9.64 -8.84
CA SER A 41 4.88 8.74 -7.80
C SER A 41 4.65 9.30 -6.40
N GLN A 42 4.86 8.46 -5.37
CA GLN A 42 4.72 8.85 -3.96
C GLN A 42 5.62 10.02 -3.61
N SER A 43 6.86 10.01 -4.13
CA SER A 43 7.85 11.08 -3.93
C SER A 43 7.40 12.44 -4.48
N LYS A 44 6.55 12.46 -5.52
CA LYS A 44 6.05 13.70 -6.13
C LYS A 44 4.85 14.29 -5.38
N ILE A 45 4.01 13.46 -4.73
CA ILE A 45 2.79 13.92 -4.01
C ILE A 45 2.94 13.95 -2.48
N LYS A 46 4.01 13.39 -1.90
CA LYS A 46 4.28 13.39 -0.44
C LYS A 46 3.18 12.70 0.38
N LEU A 47 2.66 11.57 -0.11
CA LEU A 47 1.69 10.74 0.62
C LEU A 47 2.36 9.91 1.72
N ASN A 48 1.74 9.87 2.90
CA ASN A 48 2.24 9.14 4.07
C ASN A 48 1.64 7.73 4.24
N ASN A 49 0.49 7.46 3.60
CA ASN A 49 -0.29 6.23 3.75
C ASN A 49 -0.05 5.20 2.62
N VAL A 50 1.12 5.23 1.98
CA VAL A 50 1.43 4.37 0.82
C VAL A 50 2.35 3.21 1.23
N ILE A 51 1.93 2.00 0.92
CA ILE A 51 2.67 0.75 1.06
C ILE A 51 3.10 0.32 -0.35
N GLN A 52 4.40 0.27 -0.61
CA GLN A 52 4.90 -0.19 -1.90
C GLN A 52 5.09 -1.71 -1.92
N VAL A 53 4.65 -2.33 -3.00
CA VAL A 53 4.83 -3.77 -3.28
C VAL A 53 5.34 -3.95 -4.70
N ASN A 54 6.01 -5.06 -4.99
CA ASN A 54 6.50 -5.32 -6.35
C ASN A 54 5.38 -5.78 -7.26
N SER A 55 4.49 -6.65 -6.77
CA SER A 55 3.46 -7.30 -7.59
C SER A 55 2.05 -7.24 -7.02
N TYR A 56 1.06 -7.49 -7.88
CA TYR A 56 -0.33 -7.63 -7.42
C TYR A 56 -0.54 -8.84 -6.50
N ALA A 57 0.28 -9.90 -6.64
CA ALA A 57 0.26 -11.04 -5.73
C ALA A 57 0.70 -10.62 -4.32
N GLU A 58 1.74 -9.80 -4.21
CA GLU A 58 2.14 -9.19 -2.94
C GLU A 58 1.01 -8.30 -2.38
N ALA A 59 0.37 -7.46 -3.22
CA ALA A 59 -0.76 -6.63 -2.81
C ALA A 59 -1.91 -7.46 -2.22
N ALA A 60 -2.24 -8.59 -2.84
CA ALA A 60 -3.25 -9.52 -2.32
C ALA A 60 -2.85 -10.11 -0.97
N GLY A 61 -1.56 -10.42 -0.77
CA GLY A 61 -1.02 -10.85 0.52
C GLY A 61 -1.21 -9.80 1.62
N ILE A 62 -0.93 -8.53 1.31
CA ILE A 62 -1.16 -7.40 2.24
C ILE A 62 -2.65 -7.28 2.60
N ILE A 63 -3.55 -7.36 1.60
CA ILE A 63 -5.00 -7.33 1.83
C ILE A 63 -5.44 -8.47 2.76
N LEU A 64 -4.92 -9.69 2.53
CA LEU A 64 -5.23 -10.84 3.36
C LEU A 64 -4.71 -10.67 4.78
N ALA A 65 -3.50 -10.12 4.94
CA ALA A 65 -2.92 -9.82 6.24
C ALA A 65 -3.79 -8.85 7.04
N PHE A 66 -4.20 -7.72 6.42
CA PHE A 66 -5.11 -6.78 7.06
C PHE A 66 -6.45 -7.38 7.44
N LYS A 67 -7.04 -8.19 6.55
CA LYS A 67 -8.32 -8.87 6.82
C LYS A 67 -8.25 -9.82 8.01
N ASN A 68 -7.07 -10.40 8.28
CA ASN A 68 -6.86 -11.35 9.37
C ASN A 68 -6.13 -10.73 10.59
N GLY A 69 -5.89 -9.42 10.61
CA GLY A 69 -5.19 -8.76 11.71
C GLY A 69 -3.71 -9.16 11.86
N ILE A 70 -3.06 -9.57 10.76
CA ILE A 70 -1.65 -9.94 10.75
C ILE A 70 -0.79 -8.70 10.52
N HIS A 71 0.19 -8.49 11.39
CA HIS A 71 1.13 -7.38 11.27
C HIS A 71 2.11 -7.60 10.11
N LEU A 72 2.29 -6.60 9.24
CA LEU A 72 3.09 -6.76 8.02
C LEU A 72 4.56 -7.12 8.31
N GLU A 73 5.14 -6.56 9.36
CA GLU A 73 6.54 -6.87 9.75
C GLU A 73 6.74 -8.35 10.13
N SER A 74 5.68 -9.04 10.56
CA SER A 74 5.74 -10.48 10.86
C SER A 74 5.79 -11.37 9.62
N LEU A 75 5.52 -10.81 8.43
CA LEU A 75 5.57 -11.54 7.16
C LEU A 75 6.99 -11.62 6.58
N SER A 76 7.93 -10.87 7.14
CA SER A 76 9.32 -10.83 6.69
C SER A 76 10.29 -11.31 7.76
N ARG A 77 11.40 -11.91 7.32
CA ARG A 77 12.55 -12.24 8.18
C ARG A 77 13.60 -11.10 8.11
N PRO A 78 14.40 -10.89 9.16
CA PRO A 78 14.28 -11.54 10.47
C PRO A 78 13.06 -11.01 11.22
N LEU A 79 12.43 -11.88 12.02
CA LEU A 79 11.37 -11.41 12.92
C LEU A 79 12.03 -10.53 13.97
N VAL A 80 11.43 -9.38 14.25
CA VAL A 80 11.86 -8.54 15.37
C VAL A 80 11.69 -9.38 16.65
N THR A 81 12.79 -9.59 17.37
CA THR A 81 12.77 -10.28 18.65
C THR A 81 11.88 -9.47 19.59
N LEU A 82 10.88 -10.12 20.20
CA LEU A 82 10.14 -9.52 21.30
C LEU A 82 11.17 -9.19 22.39
N GLN A 83 11.47 -7.90 22.57
CA GLN A 83 12.25 -7.48 23.73
C GLN A 83 11.44 -7.83 24.98
N PRO A 84 12.08 -8.41 26.02
CA PRO A 84 11.40 -8.84 27.24
C PRO A 84 10.75 -7.67 28.00
#